data_AF-A0A9W8W7L1-F1
#
_entry.id   AF-A0A9W8W7L1-F1
#
_cell.length_a   1.000
_cell.length_b   1.000
_cell.length_c   1.000
_cell.angle_alpha   90.00
_cell.angle_beta   90.00
_cell.angle_gamma   90.00
#
_symmetry.space_group_name_H-M   'P 1'
#
loop_
_entity.id
_entity.type
_entity.pdbx_description
1 polymer ?
#
loop_
_entity_poly.entity_id
_entity_poly.type
_entity_poly.pdbx_seq_one_letter_code
_entity_poly.pdbx_strand_id
1 'polypeptide(L)'
;MAQVPLLGMYKFDDHTRALQAEAISEVLTVAPGEKRTGLGSYGLPPPCRTLANSVRRGMGPALELWASNADVAISDLVKPYYRPEAFRLQKGCSIWSAPGHVTLLMPLTRVPVKMYVIPRGSNRPVPSVWNPGMVLFLNELGIQVYGTGSVRFVYILLRKDAIVQPQQ
;
A
#
# COMPACT_ATOMS: atom_id res chain seq x y z
N MET A 1 -16.58 17.05 5.39
CA MET A 1 -15.32 17.65 4.89
C MET A 1 -14.50 16.55 4.24
N ALA A 2 -14.15 16.66 2.96
CA ALA A 2 -13.36 15.64 2.27
C ALA A 2 -11.94 15.62 2.88
N GLN A 3 -11.61 14.58 3.64
CA GLN A 3 -10.27 14.42 4.19
C GLN A 3 -9.28 14.38 3.03
N VAL A 4 -8.31 15.32 3.06
CA VAL A 4 -7.18 15.33 2.13
C VAL A 4 -6.52 13.94 2.19
N PRO A 5 -6.25 13.29 1.05
CA PRO A 5 -5.57 12.00 1.01
C PRO A 5 -4.30 12.05 1.87
N LEU A 6 -4.27 11.27 2.96
CA LEU A 6 -3.10 11.13 3.83
C LEU A 6 -2.02 10.35 3.08
N LEU A 7 -1.27 11.07 2.24
CA LEU A 7 -0.22 10.52 1.41
C LEU A 7 1.09 10.47 2.19
N GLY A 8 1.19 9.51 3.12
CA GLY A 8 2.43 9.18 3.81
C GLY A 8 2.29 9.21 5.32
N MET A 9 2.19 8.03 5.93
CA MET A 9 2.13 7.87 7.39
C MET A 9 3.37 7.21 7.99
N TYR A 10 4.24 6.60 7.16
CA TYR A 10 5.46 5.96 7.65
C TYR A 10 6.63 6.14 6.69
N LYS A 11 7.66 6.80 7.19
CA LYS A 11 8.97 6.91 6.57
C LYS A 11 9.80 5.73 7.04
N PHE A 12 10.46 5.05 6.10
CA PHE A 12 11.35 3.93 6.43
C PHE A 12 12.51 4.40 7.30
N ASP A 13 12.69 3.71 8.43
CA ASP A 13 13.94 3.68 9.18
C ASP A 13 15.03 2.94 8.39
N ASP A 14 16.27 3.00 8.86
CA ASP A 14 17.41 2.42 8.14
C ASP A 14 17.29 0.90 8.00
N HIS A 15 16.72 0.24 9.01
CA HIS A 15 16.43 -1.20 8.97
C HIS A 15 15.43 -1.55 7.85
N THR A 16 14.31 -0.85 7.76
CA THR A 16 13.28 -1.08 6.74
C THR A 16 13.81 -0.74 5.34
N ARG A 17 14.70 0.25 5.21
CA ARG A 17 15.37 0.55 3.93
C ARG A 17 16.30 -0.57 3.49
N ALA A 18 17.06 -1.18 4.41
CA ALA A 18 17.90 -2.33 4.09
C ALA A 18 17.04 -3.52 3.60
N LEU A 19 15.96 -3.84 4.31
CA LEU A 19 15.00 -4.87 3.89
C LEU A 19 14.36 -4.56 2.53
N GLN A 20 14.09 -3.28 2.24
CA GLN A 20 13.56 -2.87 0.95
C GLN A 20 14.58 -3.13 -0.16
N ALA A 21 15.86 -2.85 0.07
CA ALA A 21 16.90 -3.10 -0.92
C ALA A 21 17.03 -4.59 -1.28
N GLU A 22 16.93 -5.48 -0.28
CA GLU A 22 16.90 -6.93 -0.50
C GLU A 22 15.65 -7.36 -1.29
N ALA A 23 14.47 -6.86 -0.90
CA ALA A 23 13.22 -7.15 -1.59
C ALA A 23 13.22 -6.66 -3.04
N ILE A 24 13.83 -5.49 -3.31
CA ILE A 24 14.04 -4.99 -4.67
C ILE A 24 14.90 -5.94 -5.48
N SER A 25 16.01 -6.42 -4.93
CA SER A 25 16.92 -7.34 -5.63
C SER A 25 16.17 -8.59 -6.08
N GLU A 26 15.40 -9.19 -5.17
CA GLU A 26 14.62 -10.41 -5.42
C GLU A 26 13.59 -10.24 -6.55
N VAL A 27 12.78 -9.17 -6.54
CA VAL A 27 11.73 -8.97 -7.56
C VAL A 27 12.27 -8.49 -8.91
N LEU A 28 13.55 -8.14 -8.99
CA LEU A 28 14.24 -7.83 -10.25
C LEU A 28 14.80 -9.08 -10.92
N THR A 29 15.07 -10.15 -10.17
CA THR A 29 15.64 -11.41 -10.69
C THR A 29 14.58 -12.44 -11.07
N VAL A 30 13.30 -12.18 -10.75
CA VAL A 30 12.18 -13.10 -11.01
C VAL A 30 11.19 -12.48 -12.00
N ALA A 31 10.64 -13.29 -12.90
CA ALA A 31 9.53 -12.88 -13.76
C ALA A 31 8.19 -13.05 -13.01
N PRO A 32 7.28 -12.04 -13.03
CA PRO A 32 5.99 -12.19 -12.37
C PRO A 32 5.09 -13.16 -13.16
N GLY A 33 4.33 -13.98 -12.45
CA GLY A 33 3.19 -14.68 -13.02
C GLY A 33 2.06 -13.69 -13.30
N GLU A 34 1.51 -13.69 -14.51
CA GLU A 34 0.41 -12.78 -14.86
C GLU A 34 -0.88 -13.19 -14.14
N LYS A 35 -1.48 -12.27 -13.37
CA LYS A 35 -2.75 -12.50 -12.67
C LYS A 35 -3.93 -11.95 -13.48
N ARG A 36 -3.74 -10.75 -14.04
CA ARG A 36 -4.68 -10.00 -14.86
C ARG A 36 -3.89 -9.13 -15.81
N THR A 37 -4.52 -8.69 -16.90
CA THR A 37 -3.91 -7.75 -17.85
C THR A 37 -3.34 -6.54 -17.11
N GLY A 38 -2.02 -6.36 -17.19
CA GLY A 38 -1.33 -5.23 -16.58
C GLY A 38 -1.03 -5.36 -15.08
N LEU A 39 -1.38 -6.47 -14.44
CA LEU A 39 -1.03 -6.79 -13.05
C LEU A 39 -0.35 -8.17 -12.95
N GLY A 40 0.96 -8.16 -12.79
CA GLY A 40 1.77 -9.35 -12.53
C GLY A 40 1.99 -9.56 -11.03
N SER A 41 2.04 -10.80 -10.58
CA SER A 41 2.33 -11.18 -9.19
C SER A 41 3.65 -11.92 -9.08
N TYR A 42 4.38 -11.63 -8.00
CA TYR A 42 5.56 -12.39 -7.58
C TYR A 42 5.25 -13.32 -6.40
N GLY A 43 3.99 -13.45 -5.99
CA GLY A 43 3.63 -14.02 -4.69
C GLY A 43 4.19 -13.15 -3.57
N LEU A 44 4.68 -13.76 -2.49
CA LEU A 44 5.37 -13.03 -1.43
C LEU A 44 6.71 -13.72 -1.11
N PRO A 45 7.77 -13.43 -1.90
CA PRO A 45 9.11 -13.95 -1.67
C PRO A 45 9.61 -13.62 -0.26
N PRO A 46 10.55 -14.40 0.31
CA PRO A 46 11.00 -14.22 1.68
C PRO A 46 11.45 -12.78 2.00
N PRO A 47 12.25 -12.09 1.16
CA PRO A 47 12.63 -10.69 1.42
C PRO A 47 11.42 -9.74 1.47
N CYS A 48 10.46 -9.90 0.56
CA CYS A 48 9.23 -9.11 0.56
C CYS A 48 8.37 -9.37 1.80
N ARG A 49 8.36 -10.61 2.31
CA ARG A 49 7.66 -10.99 3.55
C ARG A 49 8.28 -10.32 4.76
N THR A 50 9.61 -10.33 4.87
CA THR A 50 10.33 -9.69 5.97
C THR A 50 10.07 -8.18 5.97
N LEU A 51 10.12 -7.55 4.80
CA LEU A 51 9.76 -6.14 4.62
C LEU A 51 8.30 -5.86 5.04
N ALA A 52 7.34 -6.68 4.60
CA ALA A 52 5.92 -6.54 4.95
C ALA A 52 5.69 -6.60 6.46
N ASN A 53 6.35 -7.53 7.14
CA ASN A 53 6.27 -7.68 8.59
C ASN A 53 6.91 -6.48 9.31
N SER A 54 8.05 -5.97 8.84
CA SER A 54 8.69 -4.78 9.41
C SER A 54 7.77 -3.56 9.32
N VAL A 55 7.22 -3.31 8.13
CA VAL A 55 6.32 -2.19 7.89
C VAL A 55 5.05 -2.30 8.72
N ARG A 56 4.44 -3.48 8.83
CA ARG A 56 3.24 -3.68 9.66
C ARG A 56 3.50 -3.38 11.14
N ARG A 57 4.65 -3.79 11.67
CA ARG A 57 5.05 -3.44 13.04
C ARG A 57 5.28 -1.94 13.21
N GLY A 58 5.99 -1.31 12.28
CA GLY A 58 6.27 0.14 12.33
C GLY A 58 5.02 1.01 12.13
N MET A 59 4.06 0.57 11.32
CA MET A 59 2.81 1.28 11.04
C MET A 59 1.77 1.15 12.16
N GLY A 60 1.92 0.20 13.10
CA GLY A 60 0.95 -0.09 14.16
C GLY A 60 0.41 1.15 14.86
N PRO A 61 1.27 1.93 15.55
CA PRO A 61 0.84 3.11 16.29
C PRO A 61 0.17 4.18 15.41
N ALA A 62 0.69 4.38 14.19
CA ALA A 62 0.15 5.37 13.27
C ALA A 62 -1.23 4.98 12.74
N LEU A 63 -1.43 3.69 12.45
CA LEU A 63 -2.71 3.14 12.01
C LEU A 63 -3.75 3.14 13.12
N GLU A 64 -3.36 2.82 14.36
CA GLU A 64 -4.24 2.90 15.52
C GLU A 64 -4.71 4.34 15.78
N LEU A 65 -3.79 5.31 15.73
CA LEU A 65 -4.12 6.72 15.87
C LEU A 65 -5.08 7.20 14.76
N TRP A 66 -4.80 6.83 13.51
CA TRP A 66 -5.69 7.15 12.40
C TRP A 66 -7.07 6.50 12.54
N ALA A 67 -7.10 5.23 12.93
CA ALA A 67 -8.33 4.46 13.09
C ALA A 67 -9.22 5.06 14.18
N SER A 68 -8.62 5.44 15.32
CA SER A 68 -9.30 6.16 16.40
C SER A 68 -9.87 7.50 15.94
N ASN A 69 -9.13 8.27 15.13
CA ASN A 69 -9.62 9.57 14.62
C ASN A 69 -10.71 9.45 13.55
N ALA A 70 -10.86 8.26 12.96
CA ALA A 70 -11.81 7.97 11.91
C ALA A 70 -13.00 7.12 12.38
N ASP A 71 -13.12 6.87 13.70
CA ASP A 71 -14.15 6.02 14.31
C ASP A 71 -14.23 4.62 13.67
N VAL A 72 -13.07 4.06 13.32
CA VAL A 72 -12.94 2.71 12.76
C VAL A 72 -11.95 1.87 13.56
N ALA A 73 -12.07 0.56 13.46
CA ALA A 73 -11.10 -0.40 13.97
C ALA A 73 -10.43 -1.14 12.81
N ILE A 74 -9.11 -1.33 12.87
CA ILE A 74 -8.36 -2.18 11.94
C ILE A 74 -8.15 -3.54 12.63
N SER A 75 -8.91 -4.55 12.21
CA SER A 75 -9.06 -5.80 12.96
C SER A 75 -7.98 -6.83 12.69
N ASP A 76 -7.24 -6.73 11.58
CA ASP A 76 -6.33 -7.77 11.10
C ASP A 76 -4.88 -7.30 10.89
N LEU A 77 -4.47 -6.21 11.55
CA LEU A 77 -3.11 -5.68 11.39
C LEU A 77 -2.02 -6.67 11.84
N VAL A 78 -2.23 -7.43 12.91
CA VAL A 78 -1.29 -8.44 13.44
C VAL A 78 -1.32 -9.75 12.65
N LYS A 79 -2.47 -10.09 12.07
CA LYS A 79 -2.63 -11.26 11.22
C LYS A 79 -3.62 -10.94 10.09
N PRO A 80 -3.13 -10.39 8.97
CA PRO A 80 -3.97 -9.98 7.85
C PRO A 80 -4.82 -11.14 7.39
N TYR A 81 -6.11 -10.89 7.20
CA TYR A 81 -7.02 -11.89 6.66
C TYR A 81 -6.59 -12.26 5.24
N TYR A 82 -6.18 -11.25 4.47
CA TYR A 82 -5.61 -11.41 3.14
C TYR A 82 -4.09 -11.50 3.22
N ARG A 83 -3.52 -12.52 2.56
CA ARG A 83 -2.07 -12.67 2.48
C ARG A 83 -1.47 -11.47 1.74
N PRO A 84 -0.44 -10.81 2.29
CA PRO A 84 0.34 -9.82 1.56
C PRO A 84 0.92 -10.42 0.28
N GLU A 85 1.08 -9.59 -0.75
CA GLU A 85 1.57 -10.03 -2.06
C GLU A 85 2.38 -8.91 -2.72
N ALA A 86 3.43 -9.28 -3.44
CA ALA A 86 4.23 -8.38 -4.24
C ALA A 86 3.72 -8.39 -5.69
N PHE A 87 3.50 -7.20 -6.25
CA PHE A 87 2.94 -7.01 -7.57
C PHE A 87 3.85 -6.17 -8.46
N ARG A 88 3.65 -6.32 -9.78
CA ARG A 88 4.06 -5.40 -10.84
C ARG A 88 2.82 -4.82 -11.50
N LEU A 89 2.61 -3.52 -11.37
CA LEU A 89 1.52 -2.80 -12.03
C LEU A 89 2.04 -2.04 -13.24
N GLN A 90 1.48 -2.31 -14.41
CA GLN A 90 1.82 -1.61 -15.65
C GLN A 90 1.27 -0.19 -15.66
N LYS A 91 1.95 0.70 -16.39
CA LYS A 91 1.49 2.07 -16.64
C LYS A 91 0.04 2.06 -17.14
N GLY A 92 -0.76 3.00 -16.64
CA GLY A 92 -2.15 3.18 -17.04
C GLY A 92 -3.12 2.28 -16.28
N CYS A 93 -2.64 1.23 -15.61
CA CYS A 93 -3.47 0.42 -14.71
C CYS A 93 -3.62 1.10 -13.35
N SER A 94 -4.78 0.89 -12.72
CA SER A 94 -5.11 1.44 -11.41
C SER A 94 -5.31 0.33 -10.39
N ILE A 95 -4.92 0.60 -9.15
CA ILE A 95 -5.24 -0.25 -7.99
C ILE A 95 -6.04 0.56 -6.98
N TRP A 96 -6.99 -0.09 -6.33
CA TRP A 96 -7.91 0.52 -5.38
C TRP A 96 -7.94 -0.29 -4.10
N SER A 97 -8.01 0.39 -2.95
CA SER A 97 -8.43 -0.30 -1.72
C SER A 97 -9.89 -0.74 -1.88
N ALA A 98 -10.25 -1.96 -1.47
CA ALA A 98 -11.63 -2.41 -1.51
C ALA A 98 -12.49 -1.64 -0.48
N PRO A 99 -13.82 -1.45 -0.71
CA PRO A 99 -14.72 -0.94 0.33
C PRO A 99 -14.60 -1.78 1.61
N GLY A 100 -14.67 -1.12 2.78
CA GLY A 100 -14.47 -1.79 4.07
C GLY A 100 -13.02 -2.20 4.35
N HIS A 101 -12.07 -1.73 3.54
CA HIS A 101 -10.65 -2.04 3.72
C HIS A 101 -9.77 -0.81 3.58
N VAL A 102 -8.56 -0.91 4.12
CA VAL A 102 -7.45 0.00 3.87
C VAL A 102 -6.30 -0.78 3.27
N THR A 103 -5.51 -0.13 2.42
CA THR A 103 -4.36 -0.74 1.76
C THR A 103 -3.08 -0.05 2.16
N LEU A 104 -2.05 -0.85 2.46
CA LEU A 104 -0.67 -0.39 2.54
C LEU A 104 0.06 -0.81 1.28
N LEU A 105 0.72 0.15 0.62
CA LEU A 105 1.62 -0.11 -0.49
C LEU A 105 3.03 0.27 -0.07
N MET A 106 3.98 -0.61 -0.33
CA MET A 106 5.41 -0.36 -0.09
C MET A 106 6.13 -0.42 -1.43
N PRO A 107 6.83 0.64 -1.84
CA PRO A 107 7.43 0.67 -3.16
C PRO A 107 8.61 -0.29 -3.20
N LEU A 108 8.76 -1.05 -4.28
CA LEU A 108 9.96 -1.85 -4.56
C LEU A 108 10.75 -1.14 -5.66
N THR A 109 11.19 0.07 -5.36
CA THR A 109 12.00 0.93 -6.22
C THR A 109 12.85 1.87 -5.37
N ARG A 110 13.97 2.34 -5.93
CA ARG A 110 14.82 3.38 -5.32
C ARG A 110 14.54 4.78 -5.86
N VAL A 111 13.68 4.90 -6.87
CA VAL A 111 13.34 6.17 -7.50
C VAL A 111 11.89 6.57 -7.20
N PRO A 112 11.60 7.88 -7.06
CA PRO A 112 10.22 8.37 -6.92
C PRO A 112 9.32 7.93 -8.07
N VAL A 113 8.08 7.57 -7.75
CA VAL A 113 7.08 7.12 -8.73
C VAL A 113 6.03 8.21 -8.94
N LYS A 114 5.86 8.64 -10.19
CA LYS A 114 4.78 9.56 -10.58
C LYS A 114 3.46 8.80 -10.72
N MET A 115 2.45 9.23 -9.99
CA MET A 115 1.15 8.56 -9.93
C MET A 115 0.00 9.56 -9.75
N TYR A 116 -1.17 9.20 -10.24
CA TYR A 116 -2.40 9.88 -9.86
C TYR A 116 -2.98 9.21 -8.62
N VAL A 117 -3.47 10.03 -7.70
CA VAL A 117 -4.33 9.59 -6.61
C VAL A 117 -5.76 9.89 -7.01
N ILE A 118 -6.64 8.90 -6.89
CA ILE A 118 -8.02 8.98 -7.35
C ILE A 118 -8.92 8.75 -6.14
N PRO A 119 -9.56 9.80 -5.59
CA PRO A 119 -10.54 9.61 -4.52
C PRO A 119 -11.74 8.81 -5.01
N ARG A 120 -12.25 7.88 -4.19
CA ARG A 120 -13.46 7.12 -4.52
C ARG A 120 -14.63 8.08 -4.69
N GLY A 121 -15.41 7.87 -5.75
CA GLY A 121 -16.54 8.74 -6.09
C GLY A 121 -16.15 10.07 -6.76
N SER A 122 -14.85 10.32 -6.99
CA SER A 122 -14.36 11.47 -7.74
C SER A 122 -13.86 11.05 -9.12
N ASN A 123 -14.20 11.84 -10.13
CA ASN A 123 -13.65 11.73 -11.49
C ASN A 123 -12.41 12.61 -11.69
N ARG A 124 -11.82 13.16 -10.63
CA ARG A 124 -10.66 14.07 -10.69
C ARG A 124 -9.42 13.39 -10.11
N PRO A 125 -8.54 12.82 -10.96
CA PRO A 125 -7.23 12.34 -10.53
C PRO A 125 -6.35 13.51 -10.08
N VAL A 126 -5.66 13.35 -8.95
CA VAL A 126 -4.73 14.33 -8.41
C VAL A 126 -3.30 13.87 -8.67
N PRO A 127 -2.47 14.62 -9.42
CA PRO A 127 -1.07 14.27 -9.62
C PRO A 127 -0.32 14.22 -8.28
N SER A 128 0.51 13.18 -8.09
CA SER A 128 1.28 12.97 -6.87
C SER A 128 2.59 12.23 -7.16
N VAL A 129 3.51 12.28 -6.20
CA VAL A 129 4.80 11.60 -6.25
C VAL A 129 4.93 10.70 -5.03
N TRP A 130 5.06 9.40 -5.29
CA TRP A 130 5.35 8.42 -4.25
C TRP A 130 6.84 8.34 -3.99
N ASN A 131 7.25 8.75 -2.79
CA ASN A 131 8.63 8.63 -2.33
C ASN A 131 8.99 7.14 -2.06
N PRO A 132 10.13 6.64 -2.57
CA PRO A 132 10.54 5.24 -2.36
C PRO A 132 10.79 4.88 -0.89
N GLY A 133 11.04 5.87 -0.02
CA GLY A 133 11.22 5.66 1.43
C GLY A 133 9.93 5.75 2.23
N MET A 134 8.74 5.72 1.62
CA MET A 134 7.46 5.91 2.30
C MET A 134 6.45 4.83 1.95
N VAL A 135 5.65 4.44 2.94
CA VAL A 135 4.45 3.61 2.74
C VAL A 135 3.32 4.50 2.27
N LEU A 136 2.62 4.09 1.22
CA LEU A 136 1.32 4.67 0.89
C LEU A 136 0.24 3.96 1.68
N PHE A 137 -0.56 4.75 2.37
CA PHE A 137 -1.79 4.33 3.01
C PHE A 137 -2.97 4.77 2.14
N LEU A 138 -3.80 3.83 1.71
CA LEU A 138 -4.98 4.09 0.89
C LEU A 138 -6.24 3.74 1.67
N ASN A 139 -7.07 4.74 1.93
CA ASN A 139 -8.42 4.60 2.47
C ASN A 139 -9.40 5.33 1.56
N GLU A 140 -10.29 4.60 0.88
CA GLU A 140 -11.18 5.18 -0.15
C GLU A 140 -10.42 5.91 -1.27
N LEU A 141 -9.19 5.46 -1.56
CA LEU A 141 -8.32 5.98 -2.61
C LEU A 141 -7.91 4.87 -3.57
N GLY A 142 -7.75 5.24 -4.83
CA GLY A 142 -7.02 4.49 -5.83
C GLY A 142 -5.72 5.20 -6.23
N ILE A 143 -4.79 4.45 -6.79
CA ILE A 143 -3.62 5.00 -7.46
C ILE A 143 -3.54 4.50 -8.89
N GLN A 144 -3.01 5.33 -9.78
CA GLN A 144 -2.69 4.98 -11.17
C GLN A 144 -1.31 5.49 -11.53
N VAL A 145 -0.43 4.62 -12.02
CA VAL A 145 0.92 5.05 -12.42
C VAL A 145 0.91 5.61 -13.83
N TYR A 146 1.46 6.82 -14.00
CA TYR A 146 1.52 7.51 -15.31
C TYR A 146 2.94 7.77 -15.82
N GLY A 147 3.97 7.36 -15.06
CA GLY A 147 5.37 7.32 -15.54
C GLY A 147 5.61 6.27 -16.62
N THR A 148 6.86 6.10 -17.05
CA THR A 148 7.24 5.05 -18.01
C THR A 148 7.33 3.67 -17.34
N GLY A 149 6.89 2.62 -18.05
CA GLY A 149 7.10 1.23 -17.63
C GLY A 149 6.07 0.70 -16.62
N SER A 150 6.56 0.18 -15.50
CA SER A 150 5.76 -0.50 -14.47
C SER A 150 6.32 -0.23 -13.09
N VAL A 151 5.47 -0.14 -12.07
CA VAL A 151 5.89 -0.06 -10.68
C VAL A 151 5.82 -1.44 -10.03
N ARG A 152 6.76 -1.75 -9.15
CA ARG A 152 6.70 -2.92 -8.26
C ARG A 152 6.41 -2.46 -6.84
N PHE A 153 5.59 -3.20 -6.11
CA PHE A 153 5.26 -2.89 -4.72
C PHE A 153 4.83 -4.13 -3.95
N VAL A 154 4.99 -4.08 -2.63
CA VAL A 154 4.28 -5.00 -1.72
C VAL A 154 2.93 -4.37 -1.38
N TYR A 155 1.90 -5.21 -1.40
CA TYR A 155 0.51 -4.87 -1.13
C TYR A 155 0.03 -5.60 0.13
N ILE A 156 -0.57 -4.85 1.05
CA ILE A 156 -1.20 -5.37 2.26
C ILE A 156 -2.62 -4.81 2.31
N LEU A 157 -3.61 -5.69 2.36
CA LEU A 157 -5.00 -5.31 2.55
C LEU A 157 -5.40 -5.61 3.99
N LEU A 158 -5.96 -4.62 4.66
CA LEU A 158 -6.40 -4.70 6.04
C LEU A 158 -7.89 -4.37 6.11
N ARG A 159 -8.63 -5.14 6.90
CA ARG A 159 -10.04 -4.91 7.14
C ARG A 159 -10.21 -3.70 8.07
N LYS A 160 -11.15 -2.83 7.72
CA LYS A 160 -11.62 -1.75 8.61
C LYS A 160 -13.11 -1.96 8.90
N ASP A 161 -13.48 -1.90 10.16
CA ASP A 161 -14.86 -1.99 10.61
C ASP A 161 -15.23 -0.70 11.35
N ALA A 162 -16.46 -0.21 11.19
CA ALA A 162 -16.93 0.93 11.97
C ALA A 162 -17.03 0.55 13.45
N ILE A 163 -16.62 1.44 14.34
CA ILE A 163 -16.83 1.25 15.77
C ILE A 163 -18.31 1.56 16.05
N VAL A 164 -19.10 0.51 16.27
CA VAL A 164 -20.49 0.69 16.71
C VAL A 164 -20.44 1.12 18.17
N GLN A 165 -20.66 2.41 18.44
CA GLN A 165 -20.89 2.86 19.81
C GLN A 165 -22.23 2.27 20.28
N PRO A 166 -22.31 1.65 21.48
CA PRO A 166 -23.59 1.24 22.03
C PRO A 166 -24.45 2.50 22.21
N GLN A 167 -25.67 2.48 21.64
CA GLN A 167 -26.66 3.53 21.88
C GLN A 167 -26.91 3.61 23.39
N GLN A 168 -26.54 4.74 23.99
CA GLN A 168 -26.96 5.12 25.34
C GLN A 168 -28.38 5.69 25.29
#